data_AF-A0A5J4T528-F1
#
_entry.id   AF-A0A5J4T528-F1
#
_cell.length_a   1.000
_cell.length_b   1.000
_cell.length_c   1.000
_cell.angle_alpha   90.00
_cell.angle_beta   90.00
_cell.angle_gamma   90.00
#
_symmetry.space_group_name_H-M   'P 1'
#
loop_
_entity.id
_entity.type
_entity.pdbx_description
1 polymer ?
#
loop_
_entity_poly.entity_id
_entity_poly.type
_entity_poly.pdbx_seq_one_letter_code
_entity_poly.pdbx_strand_id
1 'polypeptide(L)'
;MNLLFDNKFDKFDDAYKEGTFIFVGLKNSAELIREYVLYHRGRTIDGSLQNDATTESFIYNTIKPKSEKNNNRFVHSLYENVRKDDISCCGRYLSIKEISDVLAPQTAVPYAMPVGFTVSIPLDDLLIFSAFSEYPNSLFGDLKIKFKINPSAFVFCQVDPVLSMAKYYTINKDELLSSGQDKHKDIDLFFRNWSLTFQYTNMYTQIGCTADLITGIRAEELTPSGLKNLVCDIKPVTVSVRNYIIEAVTANMCGYKASESCLNRVRQFYSNRPFVVPAQRIESWVFPSAASSAGIKTTQNIPLSHVTDMCLLFP
;
A
#
# COMPACT_ATOMS: atom_id res chain seq x y z
N MET A 1 1.73 -1.41 13.09
CA MET A 1 0.52 -2.24 12.85
C MET A 1 0.75 -3.61 13.46
N ASN A 2 -0.21 -4.18 14.18
CA ASN A 2 -0.11 -5.55 14.68
C ASN A 2 -0.90 -6.49 13.78
N LEU A 3 -0.17 -7.23 12.95
CA LEU A 3 -0.70 -8.28 12.09
C LEU A 3 -1.06 -9.51 12.89
N LEU A 4 -2.04 -10.25 12.38
CA LEU A 4 -2.52 -11.51 12.89
C LEU A 4 -2.51 -12.53 11.75
N PHE A 5 -1.76 -13.61 11.93
CA PHE A 5 -1.67 -14.73 11.00
C PHE A 5 -2.37 -15.97 11.57
N ASP A 6 -3.04 -16.74 10.72
CA ASP A 6 -3.57 -18.07 11.07
C ASP A 6 -2.59 -19.22 10.75
N ASN A 7 -1.41 -18.91 10.20
CA ASN A 7 -0.35 -19.84 9.83
C ASN A 7 1.02 -19.35 10.32
N LYS A 8 1.92 -20.28 10.72
CA LYS A 8 3.29 -19.97 11.18
C LYS A 8 4.39 -20.09 10.12
N PHE A 9 4.07 -20.68 8.97
CA PHE A 9 5.02 -20.96 7.91
C PHE A 9 6.16 -21.94 8.33
N ASP A 10 5.88 -22.84 9.29
CA ASP A 10 6.86 -23.77 9.87
C ASP A 10 7.41 -24.83 8.88
N LYS A 11 6.80 -24.95 7.71
CA LYS A 11 7.13 -25.97 6.70
C LYS A 11 8.11 -25.51 5.63
N PHE A 12 8.69 -24.33 5.80
CA PHE A 12 9.82 -23.90 4.99
C PHE A 12 11.10 -24.50 5.55
N ASP A 13 11.91 -25.10 4.67
CA ASP A 13 13.30 -25.39 5.01
C ASP A 13 14.07 -24.07 5.17
N ASP A 14 15.06 -24.05 6.07
CA ASP A 14 15.79 -22.82 6.42
C ASP A 14 16.50 -22.17 5.21
N ALA A 15 16.85 -22.96 4.19
CA ALA A 15 17.45 -22.47 2.95
C ALA A 15 16.54 -21.50 2.16
N TYR A 16 15.22 -21.59 2.34
CA TYR A 16 14.24 -20.82 1.55
C TYR A 16 13.57 -19.69 2.33
N LYS A 17 13.63 -19.71 3.67
CA LYS A 17 12.94 -18.73 4.53
C LYS A 17 13.40 -17.29 4.32
N GLU A 18 14.69 -17.10 4.02
CA GLU A 18 15.29 -15.76 3.92
C GLU A 18 15.04 -15.09 2.57
N GLY A 19 14.88 -15.86 1.50
CA GLY A 19 14.66 -15.34 0.15
C GLY A 19 13.21 -15.35 -0.31
N THR A 20 12.27 -15.71 0.56
CA THR A 20 10.82 -15.69 0.27
C THR A 20 10.12 -14.67 1.16
N PHE A 21 9.16 -13.93 0.61
CA PHE A 21 8.57 -12.76 1.27
C PHE A 21 7.05 -12.69 1.13
N ILE A 22 6.43 -12.10 2.15
CA ILE A 22 5.07 -11.58 2.11
C ILE A 22 5.16 -10.06 2.15
N PHE A 23 4.56 -9.39 1.17
CA PHE A 23 4.37 -7.95 1.20
C PHE A 23 3.11 -7.61 2.00
N VAL A 24 3.19 -6.58 2.83
CA VAL A 24 2.05 -5.97 3.51
C VAL A 24 2.12 -4.45 3.40
N GLY A 25 1.04 -3.79 3.00
CA GLY A 25 1.04 -2.35 2.82
C GLY A 25 -0.23 -1.81 2.21
N LEU A 26 -0.11 -0.73 1.45
CA LEU A 26 -1.18 -0.07 0.70
C LEU A 26 -0.87 -0.13 -0.79
N LYS A 27 -1.89 -0.31 -1.63
CA LYS A 27 -1.74 -0.11 -3.09
C LYS A 27 -1.41 1.35 -3.39
N ASN A 28 -2.03 2.24 -2.63
CA ASN A 28 -1.89 3.68 -2.72
C ASN A 28 -1.93 4.28 -1.30
N SER A 29 -0.91 5.06 -0.97
CA SER A 29 -0.74 5.74 0.30
C SER A 29 -1.94 6.61 0.71
N ALA A 30 -2.55 7.33 -0.24
CA ALA A 30 -3.65 8.25 0.04
C ALA A 30 -4.93 7.52 0.47
N GLU A 31 -5.10 6.24 0.10
CA GLU A 31 -6.22 5.41 0.56
C GLU A 31 -6.17 5.13 2.08
N LEU A 32 -5.03 5.41 2.75
CA LEU A 32 -4.93 5.36 4.20
C LEU A 32 -5.94 6.30 4.87
N ILE A 33 -6.26 7.43 4.24
CA ILE A 33 -7.18 8.43 4.78
C ILE A 33 -8.60 8.07 4.35
N ARG A 34 -9.49 7.87 5.34
CA ARG A 34 -10.92 7.60 5.13
C ARG A 34 -11.74 8.88 5.11
N GLU A 35 -11.51 9.72 6.11
CA GLU A 35 -12.21 10.96 6.34
C GLU A 35 -11.18 12.01 6.74
N TYR A 36 -11.36 13.25 6.33
CA TYR A 36 -10.56 14.36 6.82
C TYR A 36 -11.37 15.65 6.94
N VAL A 37 -10.85 16.55 7.77
CA VAL A 37 -11.33 17.92 7.89
C VAL A 37 -10.15 18.84 8.20
N LEU A 38 -10.16 20.04 7.63
CA LEU A 38 -9.11 21.04 7.84
C LEU A 38 -9.55 22.08 8.86
N TYR A 39 -8.60 22.48 9.70
CA TYR A 39 -8.75 23.55 10.67
C TYR A 39 -7.70 24.61 10.46
N HIS A 40 -8.13 25.87 10.62
CA HIS A 40 -7.26 27.02 10.71
C HIS A 40 -7.59 27.79 12.00
N ARG A 41 -6.59 28.03 12.85
CA ARG A 41 -6.74 28.73 14.15
C ARG A 41 -7.89 28.19 15.02
N GLY A 42 -8.04 26.86 15.06
CA GLY A 42 -9.06 26.17 15.85
C GLY A 42 -10.48 26.20 15.26
N ARG A 43 -10.67 26.77 14.07
CA ARG A 43 -11.96 26.78 13.35
C ARG A 43 -11.89 25.88 12.13
N THR A 44 -12.98 25.17 11.85
CA THR A 44 -13.11 24.37 10.63
C THR A 44 -13.09 25.28 9.41
N ILE A 45 -12.33 24.89 8.39
CA ILE A 45 -12.36 25.58 7.08
C ILE A 45 -13.63 25.16 6.35
N ASP A 46 -14.36 26.14 5.83
CA ASP A 46 -15.58 25.87 5.08
C ASP A 46 -15.30 24.98 3.85
N GLY A 47 -16.21 24.04 3.58
CA GLY A 47 -16.07 23.06 2.48
C GLY A 47 -14.97 22.00 2.65
N SER A 48 -14.22 21.98 3.76
CA SER A 48 -13.09 21.04 3.94
C SER A 48 -13.44 19.65 4.49
N LEU A 49 -14.71 19.42 4.84
CA LEU A 49 -15.15 18.12 5.35
C LEU A 49 -15.24 17.11 4.20
N GLN A 50 -14.39 16.08 4.22
CA GLN A 50 -14.44 14.95 3.32
C GLN A 50 -14.74 13.67 4.11
N ASN A 51 -15.86 13.03 3.78
CA ASN A 51 -16.35 11.82 4.46
C ASN A 51 -15.98 10.52 3.72
N ASP A 52 -15.54 10.62 2.46
CA ASP A 52 -15.09 9.48 1.67
C ASP A 52 -13.83 9.82 0.85
N ALA A 53 -12.75 10.08 1.58
CA ALA A 53 -11.45 10.37 1.00
C ALA A 53 -10.82 9.16 0.29
N THR A 54 -11.24 7.94 0.66
CA THR A 54 -10.74 6.73 0.00
C THR A 54 -11.30 6.63 -1.43
N THR A 55 -12.60 6.86 -1.64
CA THR A 55 -13.17 6.92 -2.99
C THR A 55 -12.58 8.09 -3.79
N GLU A 56 -12.42 9.27 -3.17
CA GLU A 56 -11.75 10.42 -3.78
C GLU A 56 -10.36 10.04 -4.32
N SER A 57 -9.53 9.46 -3.44
CA SER A 57 -8.18 9.01 -3.76
C SER A 57 -8.17 7.95 -4.86
N PHE A 58 -9.07 6.96 -4.79
CA PHE A 58 -9.16 5.89 -5.78
C PHE A 58 -9.47 6.44 -7.18
N ILE A 59 -10.47 7.32 -7.30
CA ILE A 59 -10.88 7.91 -8.58
C ILE A 59 -9.76 8.75 -9.15
N TYR A 60 -9.20 9.66 -8.34
CA TYR A 60 -8.12 10.54 -8.78
C TYR A 60 -6.89 9.74 -9.21
N ASN A 61 -6.55 8.69 -8.47
CA ASN A 61 -5.44 7.83 -8.84
C ASN A 61 -5.73 6.95 -10.06
N THR A 62 -6.98 6.61 -10.37
CA THR A 62 -7.31 5.81 -11.56
C THR A 62 -6.98 6.55 -12.85
N ILE A 63 -7.16 7.88 -12.88
CA ILE A 63 -6.84 8.71 -14.04
C ILE A 63 -5.37 9.13 -14.14
N LYS A 64 -4.60 8.99 -13.05
CA LYS A 64 -3.16 9.32 -13.06
C LYS A 64 -2.36 8.37 -13.97
N PRO A 65 -1.45 8.91 -14.80
CA PRO A 65 -0.61 8.11 -15.67
C PRO A 65 0.36 7.24 -14.84
N LYS A 66 0.69 6.06 -15.37
CA LYS A 66 1.58 5.11 -14.69
C LYS A 66 2.97 5.68 -14.38
N SER A 67 3.48 6.59 -15.21
CA SER A 67 4.77 7.26 -15.01
C SER A 67 4.79 8.08 -13.72
N GLU A 68 3.72 8.79 -13.39
CA GLU A 68 3.63 9.57 -12.15
C GLU A 68 3.61 8.67 -10.92
N LYS A 69 2.96 7.50 -11.01
CA LYS A 69 2.88 6.54 -9.91
C LYS A 69 4.21 5.88 -9.56
N ASN A 70 5.16 5.81 -10.49
CA ASN A 70 6.44 5.13 -10.30
C ASN A 70 7.55 6.04 -9.74
N ASN A 71 7.34 7.35 -9.70
CA ASN A 71 8.44 8.29 -9.39
C ASN A 71 8.65 8.51 -7.89
N ASN A 72 7.63 8.25 -7.06
CA ASN A 72 7.63 8.62 -5.66
C ASN A 72 7.74 7.40 -4.73
N ARG A 73 8.73 7.41 -3.84
CA ARG A 73 8.94 6.35 -2.85
C ARG A 73 7.86 6.37 -1.78
N PHE A 74 7.38 5.18 -1.43
CA PHE A 74 6.38 4.91 -0.40
C PHE A 74 5.00 5.52 -0.67
N VAL A 75 4.70 5.82 -1.94
CA VAL A 75 3.39 6.35 -2.36
C VAL A 75 2.53 5.25 -2.98
N HIS A 76 3.06 4.52 -3.95
CA HIS A 76 2.33 3.46 -4.66
C HIS A 76 3.03 2.12 -4.51
N SER A 77 2.23 1.06 -4.47
CA SER A 77 2.69 -0.32 -4.52
C SER A 77 2.03 -1.00 -5.72
N LEU A 78 2.51 -0.71 -6.94
CA LEU A 78 2.00 -1.40 -8.12
C LEU A 78 2.35 -2.89 -8.03
N TYR A 79 1.39 -3.76 -8.33
CA TYR A 79 1.58 -5.21 -8.17
C TYR A 79 2.76 -5.73 -8.99
N GLU A 80 2.98 -5.19 -10.19
CA GLU A 80 4.08 -5.58 -11.07
C GLU A 80 5.46 -5.23 -10.52
N ASN A 81 5.52 -4.22 -9.64
CA ASN A 81 6.72 -3.81 -8.93
C ASN A 81 6.86 -4.63 -7.64
N VAL A 82 5.78 -4.78 -6.87
CA VAL A 82 5.80 -5.55 -5.62
C VAL A 82 6.19 -7.00 -5.83
N ARG A 83 5.65 -7.65 -6.86
CA ARG A 83 6.00 -9.04 -7.20
C ARG A 83 7.48 -9.22 -7.54
N LYS A 84 8.21 -8.15 -7.86
CA LYS A 84 9.64 -8.12 -8.17
C LYS A 84 10.50 -7.65 -7.00
N ASP A 85 9.91 -7.54 -5.80
CA ASP A 85 10.59 -7.04 -4.61
C ASP A 85 11.15 -5.60 -4.80
N ASP A 86 10.32 -4.67 -5.27
CA ASP A 86 10.71 -3.28 -5.45
C ASP A 86 10.75 -2.49 -4.13
N ILE A 87 11.86 -1.79 -3.88
CA ILE A 87 12.12 -1.11 -2.60
C ILE A 87 11.34 0.20 -2.40
N SER A 88 10.67 0.72 -3.43
CA SER A 88 9.95 1.99 -3.38
C SER A 88 8.49 1.86 -2.98
N CYS A 89 8.03 0.65 -2.68
CA CYS A 89 6.62 0.35 -2.42
C CYS A 89 6.13 0.94 -1.09
N CYS A 90 4.84 1.29 -1.04
CA CYS A 90 4.15 1.77 0.16
C CYS A 90 3.78 0.61 1.11
N GLY A 91 4.78 0.02 1.75
CA GLY A 91 4.58 -1.11 2.66
C GLY A 91 5.89 -1.67 3.18
N ARG A 92 5.85 -2.93 3.60
CA ARG A 92 7.01 -3.68 4.05
C ARG A 92 6.95 -5.11 3.53
N TYR A 93 8.12 -5.60 3.12
CA TYR A 93 8.37 -7.01 2.86
C TYR A 93 8.76 -7.68 4.17
N LEU A 94 8.10 -8.79 4.47
CA LEU A 94 8.37 -9.63 5.62
C LEU A 94 8.92 -10.94 5.07
N SER A 95 10.18 -11.26 5.41
CA SER A 95 10.71 -12.56 5.02
C SER A 95 9.98 -13.67 5.78
N ILE A 96 9.86 -14.85 5.18
CA ILE A 96 9.28 -15.99 5.90
C ILE A 96 10.09 -16.30 7.16
N LYS A 97 11.41 -16.08 7.14
CA LYS A 97 12.25 -16.19 8.34
C LYS A 97 11.79 -15.24 9.45
N GLU A 98 11.64 -13.96 9.14
CA GLU A 98 11.20 -12.94 10.10
C GLU A 98 9.84 -13.30 10.70
N ILE A 99 8.90 -13.75 9.87
CA ILE A 99 7.58 -14.20 10.32
C ILE A 99 7.74 -15.42 11.24
N SER A 100 8.37 -16.49 10.77
CA SER A 100 8.52 -17.74 11.54
C SER A 100 9.21 -17.50 12.87
N ASP A 101 10.26 -16.69 12.93
CA ASP A 101 11.00 -16.39 14.17
C ASP A 101 10.11 -15.66 15.20
N VAL A 102 9.30 -14.68 14.77
CA VAL A 102 8.38 -13.95 15.65
C VAL A 102 7.20 -14.80 16.09
N LEU A 103 6.71 -15.70 15.23
CA LEU A 103 5.54 -16.53 15.50
C LEU A 103 5.88 -17.84 16.24
N ALA A 104 7.12 -18.34 16.16
CA ALA A 104 7.57 -19.58 16.79
C ALA A 104 7.18 -19.72 18.28
N PRO A 105 7.45 -18.74 19.18
CA PRO A 105 7.15 -18.87 20.60
C PRO A 105 5.66 -18.80 20.93
N GLN A 106 4.79 -18.41 19.99
CA GLN A 106 3.38 -18.20 20.24
C GLN A 106 2.60 -19.52 20.15
N THR A 107 1.74 -19.81 21.12
CA THR A 107 1.05 -21.10 21.21
C THR A 107 -0.41 -21.08 20.75
N ALA A 108 -1.00 -19.89 20.59
CA ALA A 108 -2.40 -19.72 20.24
C ALA A 108 -2.58 -18.91 18.95
N VAL A 109 -3.43 -19.41 18.07
CA VAL A 109 -3.91 -18.73 16.86
C VAL A 109 -4.99 -17.71 17.25
N PRO A 110 -5.03 -16.51 16.65
CA PRO A 110 -4.11 -15.99 15.63
C PRO A 110 -2.80 -15.46 16.20
N TYR A 111 -1.70 -15.71 15.49
CA TYR A 111 -0.35 -15.31 15.88
C TYR A 111 -0.09 -13.85 15.53
N ALA A 112 0.46 -13.09 16.47
CA ALA A 112 0.63 -11.65 16.35
C ALA A 112 2.06 -11.26 15.92
N MET A 113 2.18 -10.37 14.95
CA MET A 113 3.47 -9.80 14.53
C MET A 113 3.37 -8.28 14.43
N PRO A 114 4.19 -7.52 15.18
CA PRO A 114 4.28 -6.07 15.01
C PRO A 114 5.05 -5.73 13.73
N VAL A 115 4.47 -4.87 12.90
CA VAL A 115 5.02 -4.43 11.62
C VAL A 115 4.95 -2.90 11.54
N GLY A 116 6.11 -2.27 11.34
CA GLY A 116 6.24 -0.83 11.10
C GLY A 116 6.75 -0.55 9.69
N PHE A 117 6.18 0.46 9.04
CA PHE A 117 6.62 0.99 7.75
C PHE A 117 6.19 2.46 7.60
N THR A 118 6.84 3.16 6.67
CA THR A 118 6.55 4.57 6.36
C THR A 118 5.58 4.67 5.19
N VAL A 119 4.67 5.63 5.27
CA VAL A 119 3.73 5.98 4.19
C VAL A 119 3.99 7.43 3.80
N SER A 120 4.17 7.67 2.50
CA SER A 120 4.29 9.02 1.94
C SER A 120 2.99 9.36 1.23
N ILE A 121 2.21 10.32 1.73
CA ILE A 121 1.00 10.81 1.05
C ILE A 121 1.34 12.15 0.40
N PRO A 122 1.40 12.23 -0.94
CA PRO A 122 1.53 13.50 -1.62
C PRO A 122 0.34 14.41 -1.29
N LEU A 123 0.59 15.69 -1.00
CA LEU A 123 -0.51 16.60 -0.64
C LEU A 123 -1.46 16.84 -1.82
N ASP A 124 -0.92 16.83 -3.04
CA ASP A 124 -1.67 16.90 -4.29
C ASP A 124 -2.56 15.69 -4.56
N ASP A 125 -2.38 14.58 -3.84
CA ASP A 125 -3.32 13.44 -3.87
C ASP A 125 -4.59 13.70 -3.06
N LEU A 126 -4.59 14.70 -2.19
CA LEU A 126 -5.77 15.17 -1.46
C LEU A 126 -6.32 16.38 -2.21
N LEU A 127 -7.50 16.25 -2.81
CA LEU A 127 -8.03 17.28 -3.72
C LEU A 127 -8.25 18.63 -3.05
N ILE A 128 -8.46 18.64 -1.73
CA ILE A 128 -8.57 19.87 -0.94
C ILE A 128 -7.30 20.73 -1.03
N PHE A 129 -6.13 20.13 -1.26
CA PHE A 129 -4.84 20.81 -1.35
C PHE A 129 -4.40 21.11 -2.79
N SER A 130 -5.24 20.84 -3.80
CA SER A 130 -4.84 20.90 -5.22
C SER A 130 -4.21 22.22 -5.64
N ALA A 131 -4.71 23.37 -5.15
CA ALA A 131 -4.13 24.67 -5.46
C ALA A 131 -3.27 25.25 -4.34
N PHE A 132 -3.07 24.57 -3.21
CA PHE A 132 -2.40 25.17 -2.05
C PHE A 132 -0.94 25.53 -2.30
N SER A 133 -0.25 24.77 -3.15
CA SER A 133 1.12 25.07 -3.58
C SER A 133 1.23 26.35 -4.43
N GLU A 134 0.14 26.76 -5.08
CA GLU A 134 0.10 27.93 -5.95
C GLU A 134 -0.13 29.25 -5.19
N TYR A 135 -0.52 29.16 -3.92
CA TYR A 135 -0.93 30.31 -3.11
C TYR A 135 0.11 30.66 -2.03
N PRO A 136 0.14 31.92 -1.54
CA PRO A 136 1.18 32.34 -0.59
C PRO A 136 0.96 31.76 0.81
N ASN A 137 1.65 30.65 1.13
CA ASN A 137 1.56 29.95 2.42
C ASN A 137 1.80 30.85 3.65
N SER A 138 2.61 31.91 3.48
CA SER A 138 2.88 32.90 4.53
C SER A 138 1.64 33.65 5.06
N LEU A 139 0.50 33.61 4.34
CA LEU A 139 -0.70 34.35 4.73
C LEU A 139 -1.61 33.58 5.68
N PHE A 140 -1.78 32.27 5.45
CA PHE A 140 -2.65 31.44 6.28
C PHE A 140 -1.88 30.72 7.40
N GLY A 141 -0.55 30.60 7.33
CA GLY A 141 0.25 30.00 8.40
C GLY A 141 -0.13 28.54 8.63
N ASP A 142 -0.23 28.13 9.90
CA ASP A 142 -0.44 26.71 10.22
C ASP A 142 -1.87 26.22 9.96
N LEU A 143 -1.95 25.10 9.25
CA LEU A 143 -3.16 24.31 9.05
C LEU A 143 -3.06 23.03 9.88
N LYS A 144 -4.20 22.59 10.42
CA LYS A 144 -4.31 21.30 11.09
C LYS A 144 -5.28 20.42 10.32
N ILE A 145 -4.82 19.25 9.89
CA ILE A 145 -5.69 18.21 9.36
C ILE A 145 -6.04 17.24 10.49
N LYS A 146 -7.33 16.94 10.64
CA LYS A 146 -7.80 15.82 11.45
C LYS A 146 -8.34 14.78 10.49
N PHE A 147 -7.85 13.55 10.58
CA PHE A 147 -8.28 12.47 9.70
C PHE A 147 -8.56 11.18 10.46
N LYS A 148 -9.32 10.29 9.82
CA LYS A 148 -9.51 8.90 10.25
C LYS A 148 -8.81 7.97 9.28
N ILE A 149 -8.27 6.87 9.79
CA ILE A 149 -7.62 5.85 8.98
C ILE A 149 -8.65 4.89 8.39
N ASN A 150 -8.42 4.43 7.16
CA ASN A 150 -9.14 3.33 6.54
C ASN A 150 -8.39 2.00 6.74
N PRO A 151 -8.79 1.15 7.72
CA PRO A 151 -8.16 -0.16 7.89
C PRO A 151 -8.42 -1.12 6.71
N SER A 152 -9.49 -0.89 5.95
CA SER A 152 -9.84 -1.73 4.80
C SER A 152 -8.96 -1.46 3.59
N ALA A 153 -8.13 -0.40 3.59
CA ALA A 153 -7.22 -0.10 2.49
C ALA A 153 -5.98 -1.01 2.47
N PHE A 154 -5.65 -1.65 3.59
CA PHE A 154 -4.45 -2.49 3.67
C PHE A 154 -4.61 -3.79 2.89
N VAL A 155 -3.52 -4.19 2.25
CA VAL A 155 -3.43 -5.40 1.44
C VAL A 155 -2.16 -6.18 1.77
N PHE A 156 -2.18 -7.46 1.41
CA PHE A 156 -1.01 -8.32 1.41
C PHE A 156 -0.95 -9.14 0.12
N CYS A 157 0.25 -9.62 -0.22
CA CYS A 157 0.45 -10.63 -1.25
C CYS A 157 1.76 -11.39 -1.00
N GLN A 158 1.87 -12.61 -1.51
CA GLN A 158 3.15 -13.29 -1.58
C GLN A 158 3.95 -12.75 -2.76
N VAL A 159 5.20 -12.37 -2.52
CA VAL A 159 6.13 -11.98 -3.58
C VAL A 159 6.49 -13.22 -4.37
N ASP A 160 6.69 -13.08 -5.68
CA ASP A 160 7.09 -14.20 -6.53
C ASP A 160 8.35 -14.88 -5.94
N PRO A 161 8.24 -16.14 -5.48
CA PRO A 161 9.35 -16.82 -4.81
C PRO A 161 10.56 -16.99 -5.72
N VAL A 162 10.37 -17.09 -7.04
CA VAL A 162 11.50 -17.23 -7.98
C VAL A 162 12.26 -15.92 -8.07
N LEU A 163 11.54 -14.81 -8.24
CA LEU A 163 12.17 -13.50 -8.39
C LEU A 163 12.83 -13.05 -7.09
N SER A 164 12.15 -13.25 -5.96
CA SER A 164 12.67 -12.90 -4.65
C SER A 164 13.87 -13.77 -4.25
N MET A 165 13.81 -15.08 -4.44
CA MET A 165 14.96 -15.97 -4.17
C MET A 165 16.15 -15.63 -5.08
N ALA A 166 15.92 -15.33 -6.36
CA ALA A 166 17.00 -14.98 -7.29
C ALA A 166 17.69 -13.68 -6.86
N LYS A 167 16.91 -12.68 -6.45
CA LYS A 167 17.43 -11.41 -5.95
C LYS A 167 18.19 -11.60 -4.63
N TYR A 168 17.62 -12.35 -3.69
CA TYR A 168 18.26 -12.71 -2.42
C TYR A 168 19.60 -13.42 -2.64
N TYR A 169 19.63 -14.42 -3.52
CA TYR A 169 20.86 -15.16 -3.85
C TYR A 169 21.91 -14.26 -4.50
N THR A 170 21.50 -13.36 -5.38
CA THR A 170 22.42 -12.42 -6.05
C THR A 170 23.08 -11.48 -5.05
N ILE A 171 22.30 -10.97 -4.08
CA ILE A 171 22.78 -10.04 -3.06
C ILE A 171 23.71 -10.74 -2.06
N ASN A 172 23.34 -11.96 -1.62
CA ASN A 172 24.04 -12.67 -0.55
C ASN A 172 24.99 -13.76 -1.07
N LYS A 173 25.38 -13.70 -2.35
CA LYS A 173 26.13 -14.77 -3.02
C LYS A 173 27.41 -15.14 -2.26
N ASP A 174 28.21 -14.15 -1.88
CA ASP A 174 29.52 -14.37 -1.25
C ASP A 174 29.39 -14.97 0.16
N GLU A 175 28.42 -14.48 0.94
CA GLU A 175 28.11 -15.02 2.27
C GLU A 175 27.59 -16.46 2.16
N LEU A 176 26.68 -16.72 1.22
CA LEU A 176 26.19 -18.06 0.97
C LEU A 176 27.32 -19.00 0.57
N LEU A 177 28.26 -18.56 -0.29
CA LEU A 177 29.43 -19.36 -0.72
C LEU A 177 30.35 -19.71 0.45
N SER A 178 30.40 -18.86 1.48
CA SER A 178 31.14 -19.13 2.71
C SER A 178 30.40 -20.05 3.70
N SER A 179 29.06 -20.14 3.61
CA SER A 179 28.19 -20.79 4.60
C SER A 179 27.97 -22.31 4.46
N GLY A 180 28.78 -22.99 3.62
CA GLY A 180 28.72 -24.44 3.39
C GLY A 180 27.99 -24.85 2.11
N GLN A 181 28.33 -26.02 1.56
CA GLN A 181 27.87 -26.49 0.23
C GLN A 181 26.37 -26.82 0.17
N ASP A 182 25.71 -27.13 1.29
CA ASP A 182 24.35 -27.68 1.28
C ASP A 182 23.28 -26.62 0.97
N LYS A 183 23.41 -25.38 1.49
CA LYS A 183 22.48 -24.29 1.16
C LYS A 183 22.48 -23.95 -0.34
N HIS A 184 23.65 -24.01 -1.00
CA HIS A 184 23.74 -23.80 -2.45
C HIS A 184 23.00 -24.86 -3.23
N LYS A 185 23.18 -26.14 -2.86
CA LYS A 185 22.49 -27.26 -3.54
C LYS A 185 20.98 -27.14 -3.42
N ASP A 186 20.48 -26.72 -2.26
CA ASP A 186 19.04 -26.55 -2.03
C ASP A 186 18.47 -25.37 -2.84
N ILE A 187 19.22 -24.27 -3.00
CA ILE A 187 18.84 -23.13 -3.85
C ILE A 187 18.90 -23.50 -5.34
N ASP A 188 19.94 -24.20 -5.78
CA ASP A 188 20.03 -24.71 -7.15
C ASP A 188 18.88 -25.67 -7.46
N LEU A 189 18.54 -26.54 -6.51
CA LEU A 189 17.39 -27.44 -6.60
C LEU A 189 16.09 -26.65 -6.77
N PHE A 190 15.92 -25.56 -6.00
CA PHE A 190 14.75 -24.69 -6.10
C PHE A 190 14.58 -24.15 -7.51
N PHE A 191 15.61 -23.57 -8.14
CA PHE A 191 15.49 -23.02 -9.49
C PHE A 191 15.31 -24.09 -10.57
N ARG A 192 15.95 -25.27 -10.43
CA ARG A 192 15.83 -26.35 -11.41
C ARG A 192 14.45 -27.01 -11.40
N ASN A 193 13.85 -27.13 -10.21
CA ASN A 193 12.62 -27.87 -10.01
C ASN A 193 11.40 -26.98 -9.75
N TRP A 194 11.56 -25.64 -9.77
CA TRP A 194 10.42 -24.73 -9.67
C TRP A 194 9.45 -24.98 -10.83
N SER A 195 8.17 -25.21 -10.51
CA SER A 195 7.14 -25.41 -11.51
C SER A 195 6.22 -24.20 -11.61
N LEU A 196 5.96 -23.74 -12.84
CA LEU A 196 4.90 -22.76 -13.14
C LEU A 196 3.49 -23.29 -12.80
N THR A 197 3.34 -24.60 -12.52
CA THR A 197 2.07 -25.20 -12.09
C THR A 197 1.76 -24.96 -10.62
N PHE A 198 2.68 -24.43 -9.80
CA PHE A 198 2.37 -24.05 -8.42
C PHE A 198 1.40 -22.86 -8.44
N GLN A 199 0.12 -23.13 -8.21
CA GLN A 199 -0.94 -22.13 -8.22
C GLN A 199 -1.12 -21.55 -6.82
N TYR A 200 -0.63 -20.33 -6.62
CA TYR A 200 -0.92 -19.51 -5.45
C TYR A 200 -1.56 -18.19 -5.91
N THR A 201 -2.12 -17.44 -4.96
CA THR A 201 -2.77 -16.17 -5.26
C THR A 201 -1.74 -15.14 -5.70
N ASN A 202 -1.70 -14.85 -7.01
CA ASN A 202 -0.76 -13.93 -7.64
C ASN A 202 -1.37 -12.52 -7.82
N MET A 203 -2.04 -12.03 -6.79
CA MET A 203 -2.62 -10.69 -6.74
C MET A 203 -2.63 -10.18 -5.31
N TYR A 204 -3.01 -8.92 -5.13
CA TYR A 204 -3.28 -8.39 -3.80
C TYR A 204 -4.54 -8.99 -3.20
N THR A 205 -4.42 -9.40 -1.94
CA THR A 205 -5.56 -9.77 -1.09
C THR A 205 -5.74 -8.70 -0.03
N GLN A 206 -6.97 -8.29 0.18
CA GLN A 206 -7.32 -7.33 1.23
C GLN A 206 -7.11 -7.97 2.61
N ILE A 207 -6.59 -7.20 3.56
CA ILE A 207 -6.49 -7.66 4.94
C ILE A 207 -7.88 -8.04 5.47
N GLY A 208 -7.97 -9.20 6.13
CA GLY A 208 -9.21 -9.82 6.58
C GLY A 208 -9.78 -10.84 5.59
N CYS A 209 -9.30 -10.87 4.35
CA CYS A 209 -9.63 -11.91 3.38
C CYS A 209 -8.59 -13.03 3.39
N THR A 210 -9.01 -14.21 2.93
CA THR A 210 -8.16 -15.40 2.80
C THR A 210 -7.54 -15.45 1.41
N ALA A 211 -6.29 -15.89 1.31
CA ALA A 211 -5.60 -16.15 0.05
C ALA A 211 -4.85 -17.47 0.10
N ASP A 212 -4.76 -18.17 -1.03
CA ASP A 212 -3.88 -19.33 -1.15
C ASP A 212 -2.43 -18.85 -1.24
N LEU A 213 -1.65 -19.14 -0.19
CA LEU A 213 -0.23 -18.81 -0.10
C LEU A 213 0.61 -20.09 -0.06
N ILE A 214 1.86 -19.98 -0.51
CA ILE A 214 2.88 -20.99 -0.25
C ILE A 214 3.27 -20.90 1.22
N THR A 215 3.00 -21.97 1.96
CA THR A 215 3.21 -22.10 3.41
C THR A 215 4.33 -23.06 3.78
N GLY A 216 4.92 -23.73 2.79
CA GLY A 216 6.10 -24.56 2.96
C GLY A 216 6.80 -24.80 1.62
N ILE A 217 8.12 -24.81 1.67
CA ILE A 217 8.99 -25.20 0.56
C ILE A 217 10.06 -26.08 1.17
N ARG A 218 10.19 -27.31 0.67
CA ARG A 218 11.14 -28.29 1.21
C ARG A 218 11.69 -29.22 0.15
N ALA A 219 12.88 -29.74 0.40
CA ALA A 219 13.52 -30.71 -0.48
C ALA A 219 13.29 -32.14 0.05
N GLU A 220 12.46 -32.93 -0.62
CA GLU A 220 12.17 -34.32 -0.24
C GLU A 220 12.98 -35.30 -1.11
N GLU A 221 13.56 -36.35 -0.50
CA GLU A 221 14.24 -37.42 -1.24
C GLU A 221 13.24 -38.29 -2.00
N LEU A 222 13.44 -38.41 -3.31
CA LEU A 222 12.64 -39.26 -4.21
C LEU A 222 13.13 -40.71 -4.25
N THR A 223 14.45 -40.88 -4.12
CA THR A 223 15.11 -42.17 -4.30
C THR A 223 16.23 -42.35 -3.27
N PRO A 224 16.55 -43.60 -2.87
CA PRO A 224 17.69 -43.90 -1.99
C PRO A 224 19.06 -43.46 -2.53
N SER A 225 19.13 -43.06 -3.81
CA SER A 225 20.34 -42.51 -4.45
C SER A 225 20.59 -41.03 -4.14
N GLY A 226 19.78 -40.39 -3.29
CA GLY A 226 19.94 -39.00 -2.86
C GLY A 226 19.37 -37.96 -3.83
N LEU A 227 18.53 -38.35 -4.80
CA LEU A 227 17.87 -37.41 -5.69
C LEU A 227 16.73 -36.71 -4.92
N LYS A 228 16.80 -35.39 -4.78
CA LYS A 228 15.76 -34.58 -4.12
C LYS A 228 14.80 -33.96 -5.14
N ASN A 229 13.53 -33.81 -4.76
CA ASN A 229 12.54 -32.97 -5.45
C ASN A 229 12.11 -31.81 -4.56
N LEU A 230 11.69 -30.73 -5.21
CA LEU A 230 11.11 -29.58 -4.52
C LEU A 230 9.62 -29.85 -4.27
N VAL A 231 9.20 -29.79 -3.00
CA VAL A 231 7.80 -29.89 -2.59
C VAL A 231 7.34 -28.54 -2.07
N CYS A 232 6.20 -28.08 -2.58
CA CYS A 232 5.59 -26.81 -2.25
C CYS A 232 4.21 -27.04 -1.63
N ASP A 233 4.01 -26.57 -0.40
CA ASP A 233 2.74 -26.65 0.31
C ASP A 233 1.97 -25.34 0.11
N ILE A 234 0.76 -25.43 -0.45
CA ILE A 234 -0.14 -24.29 -0.62
C ILE A 234 -1.32 -24.46 0.34
N LYS A 235 -1.63 -23.40 1.09
CA LYS A 235 -2.78 -23.38 2.01
C LYS A 235 -3.49 -22.03 1.97
N PRO A 236 -4.80 -22.01 2.24
CA PRO A 236 -5.50 -20.76 2.53
C PRO A 236 -4.94 -20.15 3.82
N VAL A 237 -4.56 -18.88 3.76
CA VAL A 237 -4.04 -18.09 4.88
C VAL A 237 -4.81 -16.78 4.97
N THR A 238 -5.21 -16.42 6.18
CA THR A 238 -5.87 -15.15 6.48
C THR A 238 -4.93 -14.26 7.27
N VAL A 239 -4.63 -13.09 6.70
CA VAL A 239 -3.88 -12.03 7.40
C VAL A 239 -4.88 -10.96 7.84
N SER A 240 -4.97 -10.72 9.14
CA SER A 240 -5.82 -9.67 9.72
C SER A 240 -5.02 -8.66 10.52
N VAL A 241 -5.65 -7.55 10.91
CA VAL A 241 -5.01 -6.49 11.72
C VAL A 241 -5.75 -6.38 13.04
N ARG A 242 -5.02 -6.54 14.15
CA ARG A 242 -5.58 -6.32 15.49
C ARG A 242 -5.76 -4.83 15.78
N ASN A 243 -4.69 -4.07 15.56
CA ASN A 243 -4.67 -2.63 15.76
C ASN A 243 -3.49 -1.99 14.98
N TYR A 244 -3.51 -0.67 14.92
CA TYR A 244 -2.46 0.14 14.33
C TYR A 244 -2.29 1.41 15.16
N ILE A 245 -1.09 1.96 15.12
CA ILE A 245 -0.71 3.17 15.84
C ILE A 245 0.08 4.01 14.83
N ILE A 246 -0.23 5.31 14.78
CA ILE A 246 0.61 6.29 14.09
C ILE A 246 1.63 6.78 15.11
N GLU A 247 2.91 6.49 14.88
CA GLU A 247 3.99 6.91 15.77
C GLU A 247 4.38 8.38 15.53
N ALA A 248 4.46 8.79 14.26
CA ALA A 248 4.82 10.15 13.87
C ALA A 248 4.14 10.54 12.55
N VAL A 249 3.85 11.83 12.40
CA VAL A 249 3.37 12.44 11.16
C VAL A 249 4.20 13.69 10.90
N THR A 250 4.78 13.77 9.71
CA THR A 250 5.44 14.98 9.21
C THR A 250 4.79 15.36 7.90
N ALA A 251 4.43 16.64 7.75
CA ALA A 251 3.93 17.19 6.50
C ALA A 251 4.75 18.43 6.16
N ASN A 252 5.16 18.54 4.89
CA ASN A 252 5.85 19.72 4.38
C ASN A 252 5.13 20.23 3.14
N MET A 253 4.79 21.51 3.15
CA MET A 253 4.18 22.21 2.02
C MET A 253 5.07 23.40 1.66
N CYS A 254 5.87 23.25 0.61
CA CYS A 254 6.72 24.31 0.10
C CYS A 254 5.88 25.35 -0.64
N GLY A 255 6.11 26.63 -0.37
CA GLY A 255 5.57 27.74 -1.16
C GLY A 255 6.64 28.38 -2.05
N TYR A 256 6.25 29.37 -2.84
CA TYR A 256 7.21 30.14 -3.63
C TYR A 256 8.11 31.02 -2.77
N LYS A 257 9.36 31.13 -3.19
CA LYS A 257 10.29 32.12 -2.64
C LYS A 257 9.89 33.51 -3.16
N ALA A 258 9.27 34.32 -2.30
CA ALA A 258 8.91 35.71 -2.60
C ALA A 258 9.85 36.69 -1.89
N SER A 259 10.07 37.87 -2.48
CA SER A 259 10.77 38.97 -1.81
C SER A 259 9.91 39.55 -0.68
N GLU A 260 10.54 40.15 0.33
CA GLU A 260 9.82 40.81 1.43
C GLU A 260 8.88 41.92 0.92
N SER A 261 9.28 42.65 -0.13
CA SER A 261 8.43 43.66 -0.77
C SER A 261 7.16 43.07 -1.40
N CYS A 262 7.25 41.89 -2.01
CA CYS A 262 6.11 41.16 -2.55
C CYS A 262 5.20 40.69 -1.41
N LEU A 263 5.76 40.04 -0.39
CA LEU A 263 5.03 39.56 0.78
C LEU A 263 4.25 40.69 1.47
N ASN A 264 4.85 41.86 1.65
CA ASN A 264 4.19 43.02 2.24
C ASN A 264 3.02 43.54 1.40
N ARG A 265 3.17 43.59 0.07
CA ARG A 265 2.05 43.95 -0.82
C ARG A 265 0.91 42.94 -0.75
N VAL A 266 1.23 41.65 -0.70
CA VAL A 266 0.23 40.59 -0.59
C VAL A 266 -0.50 40.66 0.77
N ARG A 267 0.21 40.88 1.88
CA ARG A 267 -0.38 41.12 3.21
C ARG A 267 -1.31 42.33 3.21
N GLN A 268 -0.89 43.44 2.59
CA GLN A 268 -1.72 44.64 2.45
C GLN A 268 -2.97 44.36 1.62
N PHE A 269 -2.86 43.63 0.52
CA PHE A 269 -3.98 43.28 -0.35
C PHE A 269 -5.06 42.48 0.38
N TYR A 270 -4.66 41.49 1.20
CA TYR A 270 -5.58 40.64 1.97
C TYR A 270 -5.94 41.19 3.36
N SER A 271 -5.45 42.38 3.74
CA SER A 271 -5.76 42.98 5.05
C SER A 271 -7.26 43.18 5.29
N ASN A 272 -8.00 43.48 4.22
CA ASN A 272 -9.45 43.76 4.25
C ASN A 272 -10.24 42.88 3.26
N ARG A 273 -9.66 41.75 2.82
CA ARG A 273 -10.29 40.84 1.85
C ARG A 273 -10.23 39.41 2.34
N PRO A 274 -11.28 38.59 2.09
CA PRO A 274 -11.17 37.16 2.35
C PRO A 274 -10.06 36.55 1.50
N PHE A 275 -9.26 35.69 2.12
CA PHE A 275 -8.28 34.88 1.41
C PHE A 275 -8.95 33.57 1.03
N VAL A 276 -9.13 33.35 -0.27
CA VAL A 276 -9.82 32.17 -0.81
C VAL A 276 -8.82 31.39 -1.66
N VAL A 277 -8.68 30.11 -1.34
CA VAL A 277 -7.91 29.16 -2.14
C VAL A 277 -8.92 28.21 -2.80
N PRO A 278 -8.95 28.13 -4.14
CA PRO A 278 -9.79 27.17 -4.82
C PRO A 278 -9.30 25.74 -4.52
N ALA A 279 -10.23 24.81 -4.42
CA ALA A 279 -9.92 23.40 -4.22
C ALA A 279 -10.88 22.54 -5.03
N GLN A 280 -10.49 21.29 -5.25
CA GLN A 280 -11.34 20.32 -5.92
C GLN A 280 -12.00 19.41 -4.87
N ARG A 281 -13.16 18.86 -5.23
CA ARG A 281 -13.82 17.79 -4.49
C ARG A 281 -14.48 16.85 -5.47
N ILE A 282 -14.63 15.60 -5.07
CA ILE A 282 -15.45 14.63 -5.82
C ILE A 282 -16.86 14.61 -5.25
N GLU A 283 -17.83 14.73 -6.14
CA GLU A 283 -19.24 14.44 -5.85
C GLU A 283 -19.61 13.12 -6.50
N SER A 284 -20.06 12.17 -5.69
CA SER A 284 -20.43 10.83 -6.15
C SER A 284 -21.94 10.65 -6.15
N TRP A 285 -22.46 10.14 -7.27
CA TRP A 285 -23.86 9.77 -7.44
C TRP A 285 -23.93 8.28 -7.73
N VAL A 286 -24.69 7.55 -6.91
CA VAL A 286 -24.91 6.12 -7.13
C VAL A 286 -26.13 5.90 -8.02
N PHE A 287 -26.10 4.85 -8.84
CA PHE A 287 -27.28 4.42 -9.56
C PHE A 287 -28.38 4.02 -8.56
N PRO A 288 -29.65 4.37 -8.82
CA PRO A 288 -30.75 4.13 -7.88
C PRO A 288 -31.09 2.64 -7.70
N SER A 289 -30.68 1.78 -8.64
CA SER A 289 -30.93 0.34 -8.60
C SER A 289 -29.63 -0.43 -8.84
N ALA A 290 -29.52 -1.60 -8.20
CA ALA A 290 -28.45 -2.55 -8.49
C ALA A 290 -28.65 -3.19 -9.87
N ALA A 291 -27.55 -3.64 -10.49
CA ALA A 291 -27.63 -4.38 -11.74
C ALA A 291 -28.35 -5.74 -11.54
N SER A 292 -29.25 -6.07 -12.45
CA SER A 292 -29.88 -7.39 -12.53
C SER A 292 -29.16 -8.28 -13.54
N SER A 293 -29.51 -9.57 -13.63
CA SER A 293 -29.02 -10.47 -14.69
C SER A 293 -29.40 -10.00 -16.11
N ALA A 294 -30.43 -9.16 -16.24
CA ALA A 294 -30.83 -8.52 -17.49
C ALA A 294 -30.14 -7.16 -17.74
N GLY A 295 -29.17 -6.78 -16.89
CA GLY A 295 -28.52 -5.49 -16.89
C GLY A 295 -29.26 -4.43 -16.05
N ILE A 296 -28.85 -3.16 -16.22
CA ILE A 296 -29.46 -1.98 -15.61
C ILE A 296 -29.91 -1.03 -16.73
N LYS A 297 -31.15 -0.56 -16.66
CA LYS A 297 -31.67 0.51 -17.52
C LYS A 297 -32.15 1.63 -16.62
N THR A 298 -31.40 2.73 -16.59
CA THR A 298 -31.70 3.89 -15.75
C THR A 298 -31.38 5.18 -16.50
N THR A 299 -32.12 6.22 -16.18
CA THR A 299 -31.88 7.58 -16.66
C THR A 299 -31.81 8.47 -15.42
N GLN A 300 -30.71 9.21 -15.28
CA GLN A 300 -30.52 10.14 -14.18
C GLN A 300 -30.13 11.51 -14.74
N ASN A 301 -30.82 12.55 -14.29
CA ASN A 301 -30.47 13.94 -14.60
C ASN A 301 -29.70 14.51 -13.43
N ILE A 302 -28.42 14.82 -13.65
CA ILE A 302 -27.54 15.39 -12.62
C ILE A 302 -27.23 16.83 -13.01
N PRO A 303 -27.63 17.83 -12.21
CA PRO A 303 -27.24 19.21 -12.47
C PRO A 303 -25.74 19.35 -12.21
N LEU A 304 -25.00 19.84 -13.22
CA LEU A 304 -23.58 20.10 -13.09
C LEU A 304 -23.36 21.57 -12.75
N SER A 305 -22.58 21.84 -11.70
CA SER A 305 -22.16 23.17 -11.31
C SER A 305 -20.67 23.14 -11.01
N HIS A 306 -19.88 23.99 -11.69
CA HIS A 306 -18.43 24.09 -11.50
C HIS A 306 -17.66 22.76 -11.66
N VAL A 307 -18.03 21.96 -12.65
CA VAL A 307 -17.44 20.64 -12.92
C VAL A 307 -16.27 20.78 -13.91
N THR A 308 -15.10 20.26 -13.55
CA THR A 308 -13.95 20.15 -14.46
C THR A 308 -13.94 18.84 -15.22
N ASP A 309 -14.33 17.74 -14.56
CA ASP A 309 -14.24 16.39 -15.08
C ASP A 309 -15.45 15.54 -14.66
N MET A 310 -15.81 14.56 -15.48
CA MET A 310 -16.86 13.59 -15.19
C MET A 310 -16.34 12.17 -15.45
N CYS A 311 -16.54 11.27 -14.48
CA CYS A 311 -16.19 9.86 -14.60
C CYS A 311 -17.42 8.98 -14.35
N LEU A 312 -17.64 7.98 -15.21
CA LEU A 312 -18.63 6.93 -15.01
C LEU A 312 -17.88 5.63 -14.68
N LEU A 313 -18.12 5.11 -13.48
CA LEU A 313 -17.49 3.88 -13.00
C LEU A 313 -18.52 2.75 -13.03
N PHE A 314 -18.14 1.65 -13.65
CA PHE A 314 -18.87 0.39 -13.61
C PHE A 314 -18.03 -0.64 -12.84
N PRO A 315 -18.64 -1.48 -11.99
CA PRO A 315 -17.95 -2.51 -11.23
C PRO A 315 -17.30 -3.58 -12.11
#